data_AF-A0A850AUU7-F1
#
_entry.id   AF-A0A850AUU7-F1
#
_cell.length_a   1.000
_cell.length_b   1.000
_cell.length_c   1.000
_cell.angle_alpha   90.00
_cell.angle_beta   90.00
_cell.angle_gamma   90.00
#
_symmetry.space_group_name_H-M   'P 1'
#
loop_
_entity.id
_entity.type
_entity.pdbx_description
1 polymer ?
#
loop_
_entity_poly.entity_id
_entity_poly.type
_entity_poly.pdbx_seq_one_letter_code
_entity_poly.pdbx_strand_id
1 'polypeptide(L)'
;MNLQLHLAPISRGEGRFQLTAAPFNGAEMGAWWMTKYDGTGANARYKLDNGSAVNGAIYSYGTIGAADRALGSVGSGSTRSRFGMILNNNSGQTLTEFTVTYVGEQWREG
;
A
#
# COMPACT_ATOMS: atom_id res chain seq x y z
N MET A 1 -0.74 32.69 8.69
CA MET A 1 -1.34 32.76 7.33
C MET A 1 -1.11 31.41 6.68
N ASN A 2 -2.08 30.50 6.80
CA ASN A 2 -1.94 29.13 6.31
C ASN A 2 -2.51 29.04 4.90
N LEU A 3 -1.64 29.15 3.90
CA LEU A 3 -2.01 28.86 2.53
C LEU A 3 -1.72 27.38 2.27
N GLN A 4 -2.74 26.53 2.42
CA GLN A 4 -2.67 25.14 1.99
C GLN A 4 -3.19 25.05 0.55
N LEU A 5 -2.27 25.09 -0.41
CA LEU A 5 -2.58 24.87 -1.81
C LEU A 5 -2.76 23.37 -2.06
N HIS A 6 -4.01 22.91 -2.21
CA HIS A 6 -4.33 21.55 -2.61
C HIS A 6 -4.37 21.48 -4.15
N LEU A 7 -3.22 21.24 -4.77
CA LEU A 7 -3.16 20.84 -6.19
C LEU A 7 -2.98 19.32 -6.27
N ALA A 8 -3.96 18.64 -6.87
CA ALA A 8 -3.81 17.31 -7.44
C ALA A 8 -4.21 17.41 -8.92
N PRO A 9 -3.52 16.72 -9.84
CA PRO A 9 -3.25 15.30 -9.72
C PRO A 9 -1.75 14.99 -9.79
N ILE A 10 -1.19 14.47 -8.70
CA ILE A 10 0.11 13.80 -8.77
C ILE A 10 -0.06 12.59 -9.69
N SER A 11 0.56 12.59 -10.87
CA SER A 11 0.86 11.36 -11.59
C SER A 11 1.62 10.47 -10.60
N ARG A 12 0.98 9.44 -10.04
CA ARG A 12 1.57 8.71 -8.91
C ARG A 12 2.61 7.73 -9.41
N GLY A 13 3.77 8.29 -9.78
CA GLY A 13 5.00 7.64 -10.18
C GLY A 13 5.60 6.76 -9.09
N GLU A 14 6.91 6.60 -9.15
CA GLU A 14 7.65 5.97 -8.07
C GLU A 14 7.56 6.83 -6.81
N GLY A 15 7.33 6.19 -5.66
CA GLY A 15 7.14 6.93 -4.41
C GLY A 15 6.26 6.21 -3.40
N ARG A 16 6.23 6.77 -2.20
CA ARG A 16 5.42 6.29 -1.07
C ARG A 16 4.01 6.88 -1.12
N PHE A 17 3.01 6.04 -0.90
CA PHE A 17 1.60 6.45 -0.90
C PHE A 17 0.85 5.78 0.24
N GLN A 18 0.00 6.54 0.93
CA GLN A 18 -0.90 5.98 1.93
C GLN A 18 -2.08 5.29 1.23
N LEU A 19 -2.42 4.07 1.67
CA LEU A 19 -3.46 3.25 1.05
C LEU A 19 -4.88 3.81 1.19
N THR A 20 -5.12 4.64 2.22
CA THR A 20 -6.39 5.35 2.43
C THR A 20 -6.47 6.70 1.69
N ALA A 21 -5.37 7.19 1.11
CA ALA A 21 -5.38 8.48 0.43
C ALA A 21 -5.78 8.32 -1.04
N ALA A 22 -6.76 9.13 -1.48
CA ALA A 22 -7.18 9.20 -2.88
C ALA A 22 -5.97 9.29 -3.83
N PRO A 23 -5.95 8.56 -4.96
CA PRO A 23 -7.07 7.84 -5.56
C PRO A 23 -7.27 6.41 -5.03
N PHE A 24 -6.52 5.99 -4.01
CA PHE A 24 -6.66 4.67 -3.42
C PHE A 24 -7.80 4.68 -2.38
N ASN A 25 -8.50 3.55 -2.25
CA ASN A 25 -9.62 3.40 -1.32
C ASN A 25 -9.46 2.13 -0.47
N GLY A 26 -8.33 2.02 0.23
CA GLY A 26 -8.11 0.97 1.23
C GLY A 26 -8.65 1.39 2.60
N ALA A 27 -9.96 1.61 2.72
CA ALA A 27 -10.59 2.27 3.87
C ALA A 27 -10.21 1.67 5.25
N GLU A 28 -10.04 0.36 5.33
CA GLU A 28 -9.67 -0.35 6.57
C GLU A 28 -8.15 -0.42 6.81
N MET A 29 -7.36 0.22 5.94
CA MET A 29 -5.91 0.08 5.88
C MET A 29 -5.17 1.33 6.35
N GLY A 30 -5.72 2.05 7.34
CA GLY A 30 -5.30 3.40 7.74
C GLY A 30 -3.80 3.59 7.99
N ALA A 31 -3.10 2.56 8.51
CA ALA A 31 -1.67 2.60 8.82
C ALA A 31 -0.76 2.06 7.71
N TRP A 32 -1.34 1.47 6.65
CA TRP A 32 -0.57 0.85 5.59
C TRP A 32 -0.17 1.84 4.50
N TRP A 33 1.07 1.71 4.08
CA TRP A 33 1.69 2.45 2.99
C TRP A 33 2.07 1.48 1.89
N MET A 34 2.04 1.96 0.65
CA MET A 34 2.63 1.28 -0.49
C MET A 34 3.71 2.13 -1.13
N THR A 35 4.64 1.46 -1.80
CA THR A 35 5.63 2.11 -2.65
C THR A 35 5.75 1.36 -3.95
N LYS A 36 5.56 2.04 -5.09
CA LYS A 36 6.11 1.57 -6.38
C LYS A 36 7.57 2.01 -6.40
N TYR A 37 8.47 1.04 -6.52
CA TYR A 37 9.92 1.29 -6.46
C TYR A 37 10.65 0.97 -7.76
N ASP A 38 9.98 0.32 -8.72
CA ASP A 38 10.57 -0.04 -10.02
C ASP A 38 9.46 -0.44 -11.03
N GLY A 39 9.85 -0.65 -12.27
CA GLY A 39 9.01 -1.09 -13.39
C GLY A 39 8.67 0.06 -14.35
N THR A 40 8.46 -0.28 -15.61
CA THR A 40 8.30 0.69 -16.71
C THR A 40 6.98 1.48 -16.68
N GLY A 41 6.01 1.07 -15.87
CA GLY A 41 4.72 1.71 -15.76
C GLY A 41 4.78 3.03 -14.98
N ALA A 42 4.05 4.03 -15.45
CA ALA A 42 4.06 5.37 -14.85
C ALA A 42 3.34 5.47 -13.51
N ASN A 43 2.49 4.51 -13.13
CA ASN A 43 1.60 4.64 -11.99
C ASN A 43 1.73 3.49 -10.99
N ALA A 44 1.74 3.81 -9.70
CA ALA A 44 1.44 2.88 -8.61
C ALA A 44 -0.03 2.44 -8.68
N ARG A 45 -0.30 1.19 -8.31
CA ARG A 45 -1.62 0.55 -8.50
C ARG A 45 -2.05 -0.14 -7.22
N TYR A 46 -3.30 0.14 -6.82
CA TYR A 46 -4.05 -0.58 -5.80
C TYR A 46 -5.36 -1.07 -6.40
N LYS A 47 -5.66 -2.36 -6.28
CA LYS A 47 -6.85 -2.97 -6.88
C LYS A 47 -7.47 -4.02 -5.97
N LEU A 48 -8.73 -4.37 -6.23
CA LEU A 48 -9.33 -5.58 -5.67
C LEU A 48 -8.98 -6.76 -6.58
N ASP A 49 -8.71 -7.92 -5.98
CA ASP A 49 -8.55 -9.17 -6.71
C ASP A 49 -9.08 -10.37 -5.91
N ASN A 50 -9.45 -11.44 -6.61
CA ASN A 50 -9.89 -12.70 -6.01
C ASN A 50 -8.81 -13.80 -6.05
N GLY A 51 -7.56 -13.45 -6.37
CA GLY A 51 -6.43 -14.37 -6.50
C GLY A 51 -6.07 -14.74 -7.93
N SER A 52 -6.76 -14.19 -8.94
CA SER A 52 -6.55 -14.53 -10.35
C SER A 52 -5.66 -13.55 -11.11
N ALA A 53 -5.37 -12.37 -10.55
CA ALA A 53 -4.61 -11.35 -11.25
C ALA A 53 -3.12 -11.70 -11.40
N VAL A 54 -2.58 -11.47 -12.60
CA VAL A 54 -1.15 -11.62 -12.92
C VAL A 54 -0.45 -10.28 -13.21
N ASN A 55 -1.23 -9.20 -13.30
CA ASN A 55 -0.70 -7.86 -13.54
C ASN A 55 -0.04 -7.32 -12.28
N GLY A 56 1.03 -6.53 -12.42
CA GLY A 56 1.71 -5.97 -11.25
C GLY A 56 0.87 -4.88 -10.57
N ALA A 57 0.59 -5.06 -9.27
CA ALA A 57 -0.05 -4.08 -8.38
C ALA A 57 0.03 -4.53 -6.91
N ILE A 58 -0.34 -3.63 -6.01
CA ILE A 58 -0.83 -3.99 -4.67
C ILE A 58 -2.31 -4.36 -4.79
N TYR A 59 -2.71 -5.41 -4.08
CA TYR A 59 -4.05 -5.96 -4.12
C TYR A 59 -4.65 -6.07 -2.72
N SER A 60 -5.95 -5.84 -2.65
CA SER A 60 -6.80 -6.35 -1.58
C SER A 60 -7.45 -7.63 -2.09
N TYR A 61 -7.05 -8.77 -1.53
CA TYR A 61 -7.44 -10.12 -1.90
C TYR A 61 -8.65 -10.60 -1.12
N GLY A 62 -9.60 -11.21 -1.84
CA GLY A 62 -10.80 -11.80 -1.26
C GLY A 62 -11.87 -12.01 -2.34
N THR A 63 -12.86 -12.85 -2.07
CA THR A 63 -13.98 -13.08 -2.99
C THR A 63 -14.76 -11.78 -3.24
N ILE A 64 -15.54 -11.72 -4.33
CA ILE A 64 -16.31 -10.51 -4.66
C ILE A 64 -17.32 -10.24 -3.54
N GLY A 65 -17.29 -9.02 -2.99
CA GLY A 65 -18.16 -8.62 -1.89
C GLY A 65 -17.72 -9.12 -0.50
N ALA A 66 -16.59 -9.81 -0.38
CA ALA A 66 -16.04 -10.17 0.93
C ALA A 66 -15.72 -8.91 1.73
N ALA A 67 -16.25 -8.85 2.96
CA ALA A 67 -15.90 -7.82 3.92
C ALA A 67 -14.47 -7.99 4.41
N ASP A 68 -14.07 -9.24 4.69
CA ASP A 68 -12.70 -9.57 5.08
C ASP A 68 -11.82 -9.81 3.85
N ARG A 69 -10.70 -9.09 3.77
CA ARG A 69 -9.79 -9.08 2.63
C ARG A 69 -8.35 -8.87 3.07
N ALA A 70 -7.44 -9.70 2.56
CA ALA A 70 -6.02 -9.59 2.88
C ALA A 70 -5.27 -8.65 1.93
N LEU A 71 -4.22 -8.01 2.45
CA LEU A 71 -3.30 -7.23 1.64
C LEU A 71 -2.25 -8.13 0.99
N GLY A 72 -1.97 -7.92 -0.30
CA GLY A 72 -0.82 -8.54 -0.94
C GLY A 72 -0.38 -7.83 -2.21
N SER A 73 0.53 -8.44 -2.96
CA SER A 73 1.09 -7.84 -4.17
C SER A 73 1.48 -8.86 -5.22
N VAL A 74 1.38 -8.47 -6.49
CA VAL A 74 2.01 -9.17 -7.61
C VAL A 74 3.01 -8.23 -8.26
N GLY A 75 4.20 -8.72 -8.57
CA GLY A 75 5.20 -7.99 -9.35
C GLY A 75 5.07 -8.27 -10.85
N SER A 76 5.36 -7.26 -11.68
CA SER A 76 5.50 -7.42 -13.14
C SER A 76 6.61 -6.50 -13.68
N GLY A 77 6.98 -6.65 -14.95
CA GLY A 77 7.91 -5.73 -15.61
C GLY A 77 7.45 -4.27 -15.61
N SER A 78 6.13 -4.03 -15.54
CA SER A 78 5.57 -2.67 -15.51
C SER A 78 5.41 -2.09 -14.10
N THR A 79 5.36 -2.93 -13.07
CA THR A 79 5.06 -2.48 -11.71
C THR A 79 5.66 -3.45 -10.72
N ARG A 80 6.61 -2.96 -9.93
CA ARG A 80 7.12 -3.62 -8.75
C ARG A 80 6.82 -2.74 -7.55
N SER A 81 6.17 -3.33 -6.55
CA SER A 81 5.68 -2.59 -5.39
C SER A 81 5.94 -3.35 -4.10
N ARG A 82 6.03 -2.60 -3.01
CA ARG A 82 6.08 -3.10 -1.64
C ARG A 82 5.02 -2.37 -0.83
N PHE A 83 4.64 -2.96 0.30
CA PHE A 83 3.77 -2.31 1.28
C PHE A 83 4.31 -2.55 2.69
N GLY A 84 3.93 -1.68 3.61
CA GLY A 84 4.45 -1.71 4.98
C GLY A 84 3.80 -0.64 5.85
N MET A 85 4.22 -0.60 7.11
CA MET A 85 3.82 0.43 8.07
C MET A 85 4.99 1.39 8.31
N ILE A 86 4.66 2.66 8.59
CA ILE A 86 5.65 3.65 9.03
C ILE A 86 5.52 3.80 10.55
N LEU A 87 6.60 3.49 11.26
CA LEU A 87 6.71 3.71 12.70
C LEU A 87 7.34 5.08 12.93
N ASN A 88 6.66 5.93 13.70
CA ASN A 88 7.14 7.28 14.02
C ASN A 88 7.28 7.45 15.54
N ASN A 89 8.50 7.74 16.00
CA ASN A 89 8.77 8.00 17.40
C ASN A 89 8.48 9.47 17.74
N ASN A 90 7.29 9.71 18.31
CA ASN A 90 6.85 11.04 18.76
C ASN A 90 7.11 11.30 20.25
N SER A 91 7.89 10.46 20.94
CA SER A 91 8.09 10.57 22.39
C SER A 91 9.05 11.69 22.82
N GLY A 92 9.84 12.24 21.89
CA GLY A 92 10.91 13.20 22.19
C GLY A 92 12.15 12.57 22.85
N GLN A 93 12.17 11.25 23.03
CA GLN A 93 13.27 10.48 23.62
C GLN A 93 13.75 9.39 22.67
N THR A 94 14.99 8.93 22.85
CA THR A 94 15.52 7.78 22.10
C THR A 94 14.84 6.49 22.56
N LEU A 95 14.16 5.80 21.65
CA LEU A 95 13.66 4.44 21.88
C LEU A 95 14.76 3.44 21.50
N THR A 96 15.18 2.59 22.44
CA THR A 96 16.23 1.58 22.22
C THR A 96 15.67 0.20 21.85
N GLU A 97 14.38 -0.02 22.06
CA GLU A 97 13.69 -1.28 21.77
C GLU A 97 12.23 -1.02 21.38
N PHE A 98 11.68 -1.89 20.54
CA PHE A 98 10.25 -2.04 20.31
C PHE A 98 9.94 -3.50 19.94
N THR A 99 8.73 -3.95 20.25
CA THR A 99 8.25 -5.29 19.89
C THR A 99 7.18 -5.18 18.81
N VAL A 100 7.30 -6.03 17.77
CA VAL A 100 6.25 -6.19 16.74
C VAL A 100 5.66 -7.59 16.87
N THR A 101 4.35 -7.65 17.12
CA THR A 101 3.59 -8.90 17.09
C THR A 101 2.51 -8.76 16.02
N TYR A 102 2.44 -9.72 15.10
CA TYR A 102 1.44 -9.70 14.03
C TYR A 102 1.00 -11.13 13.70
N VAL A 103 -0.23 -11.25 13.19
CA VAL A 103 -0.72 -12.46 12.53
C VAL A 103 -0.67 -12.17 11.04
N GLY A 104 0.11 -12.97 10.30
CA GLY A 104 0.20 -12.87 8.85
C GLY A 104 -0.75 -13.85 8.17
N GLU A 105 -1.49 -13.39 7.17
CA GLU A 105 -2.24 -14.25 6.26
C GLU A 105 -1.64 -14.21 4.86
N GLN A 106 -1.17 -15.37 4.40
CA GLN A 106 -0.57 -15.52 3.09
C GLN A 106 -1.56 -16.20 2.15
N TRP A 107 -2.01 -15.48 1.14
CA TRP A 107 -3.06 -15.96 0.23
C TRP A 107 -2.53 -16.73 -0.97
N ARG A 108 -1.29 -16.46 -1.39
CA ARG A 108 -0.59 -17.18 -2.46
C ARG A 108 0.92 -16.90 -2.39
N GLU A 109 1.71 -17.92 -2.66
CA GLU A 109 3.09 -17.78 -3.15
C GLU A 109 3.07 -18.00 -4.66
N GLY A 110 3.89 -17.23 -5.37
CA GLY A 110 3.94 -17.20 -6.85
C GLY A 110 3.94 -18.58 -7.51
#